data_AF-A0A1H9VWY1-F1
#
_entry.id   AF-A0A1H9VWY1-F1
#
_cell.length_a   1.000
_cell.length_b   1.000
_cell.length_c   1.000
_cell.angle_alpha   90.00
_cell.angle_beta   90.00
_cell.angle_gamma   90.00
#
_symmetry.space_group_name_H-M   'P 1'
#
loop_
_entity.id
_entity.type
_entity.pdbx_description
1 polymer ?
#
loop_
_entity_poly.entity_id
_entity_poly.type
_entity_poly.pdbx_seq_one_letter_code
_entity_poly.pdbx_strand_id
1 'polypeptide(L)'
;MGLFQKNLNPFVRILVLLTWLCGLWIYNYQSEEPVISIFPYLIPVALIAWVYGVGWGFLVAALATLSAMSASYATIYTQTELIYFGFVTYAKLTGAAIGFSLAKIIHKNINLI
;
A
#
# COMPACT_ATOMS: atom_id res chain seq x y z
N MET A 1 14.55 6.20 -10.95
CA MET A 1 14.98 4.81 -10.66
C MET A 1 16.07 4.71 -9.57
N GLY A 2 16.27 5.72 -8.69
CA GLY A 2 17.36 5.76 -7.70
C GLY A 2 16.99 5.33 -6.27
N LEU A 3 15.72 5.44 -5.86
CA LEU A 3 15.26 5.13 -4.49
C LEU A 3 15.24 3.62 -4.14
N PHE A 4 15.44 2.74 -5.12
CA PHE A 4 15.31 1.28 -4.93
C PHE A 4 16.60 0.50 -5.16
N GLN A 5 17.76 1.16 -5.29
CA GLN A 5 19.07 0.49 -5.32
C GLN A 5 19.37 -0.28 -4.03
N LYS A 6 20.01 -1.45 -4.15
CA LYS A 6 20.28 -2.42 -3.08
C LYS A 6 20.97 -1.84 -1.82
N ASN A 7 21.60 -0.66 -1.93
CA ASN A 7 22.34 0.02 -0.87
C ASN A 7 21.53 1.09 -0.10
N LEU A 8 20.26 1.34 -0.43
CA LEU A 8 19.46 2.30 0.34
C LEU A 8 19.04 1.70 1.69
N ASN A 9 19.35 2.40 2.78
CA ASN A 9 19.07 1.99 4.16
C ASN A 9 17.58 1.57 4.32
N PRO A 10 17.29 0.38 4.88
CA PRO A 10 15.91 -0.08 5.08
C PRO A 10 15.04 0.91 5.86
N PHE A 11 15.61 1.63 6.83
CA PHE A 11 14.88 2.64 7.59
C PHE A 11 14.43 3.82 6.73
N VAL A 12 15.28 4.27 5.80
CA VAL A 12 14.94 5.37 4.88
C VAL A 12 13.81 4.95 3.94
N ARG A 13 13.81 3.71 3.46
CA ARG A 13 12.73 3.18 2.61
C ARG A 13 11.39 3.16 3.35
N ILE A 14 11.39 2.64 4.58
CA ILE A 14 10.17 2.60 5.41
C ILE A 14 9.68 4.02 5.69
N LEU A 15 10.58 4.94 6.07
CA LEU A 15 10.22 6.34 6.33
C LEU A 15 9.58 7.01 5.12
N VAL A 16 10.19 6.89 3.92
CA VAL A 16 9.63 7.48 2.70
C VAL A 16 8.23 6.95 2.40
N LEU A 17 8.00 5.65 2.57
CA LEU A 17 6.70 5.05 2.30
C LEU A 17 5.65 5.38 3.37
N LEU A 18 6.06 5.50 4.63
CA LEU A 18 5.18 6.01 5.68
C LEU A 18 4.82 7.46 5.44
N THR A 19 5.79 8.32 5.10
CA THR A 19 5.53 9.71 4.73
C THR A 19 4.60 9.80 3.53
N TRP A 20 4.74 8.92 2.54
CA TRP A 20 3.84 8.83 1.39
C TRP A 20 2.40 8.51 1.82
N LEU A 21 2.21 7.47 2.62
CA LEU A 21 0.88 7.08 3.12
C LEU A 21 0.27 8.13 4.05
N CYS A 22 1.08 8.78 4.88
CA CYS A 22 0.65 9.90 5.70
C CYS A 22 0.21 11.10 4.84
N GLY A 23 0.97 11.41 3.78
CA GLY A 23 0.61 12.48 2.83
C GLY A 23 -0.73 12.20 2.14
N LEU A 24 -0.95 10.97 1.68
CA LEU A 24 -2.24 10.56 1.10
C LEU A 24 -3.38 10.64 2.12
N TRP A 25 -3.13 10.22 3.36
CA TRP A 25 -4.14 10.31 4.41
C TRP A 25 -4.55 11.75 4.70
N ILE A 26 -3.57 12.65 4.84
CA ILE A 26 -3.81 14.09 5.04
C ILE A 26 -4.56 14.67 3.84
N TYR A 27 -4.15 14.33 2.62
CA TYR A 27 -4.81 14.79 1.40
C TYR A 27 -6.28 14.35 1.35
N ASN A 28 -6.56 13.08 1.63
CA ASN A 28 -7.93 12.56 1.67
C ASN A 28 -8.76 13.17 2.80
N TYR A 29 -8.13 13.54 3.90
CA TYR A 29 -8.81 14.19 5.02
C TYR A 29 -9.22 15.62 4.69
N GLN A 30 -8.39 16.35 3.92
CA GLN A 30 -8.62 17.76 3.59
C GLN A 30 -9.37 17.99 2.28
N SER A 31 -9.35 17.01 1.36
CA SER A 31 -9.95 17.17 0.04
C SER A 31 -11.45 16.89 0.07
N GLU A 32 -12.23 17.76 -0.57
CA GLU A 32 -13.65 17.52 -0.85
C GLU A 32 -13.84 16.28 -1.75
N GLU A 33 -12.86 16.02 -2.61
CA GLU A 33 -12.78 14.85 -3.48
C GLU A 33 -11.60 13.95 -3.07
N PRO A 34 -11.81 12.95 -2.21
CA PRO A 34 -10.75 12.03 -1.79
C PRO A 34 -10.27 11.16 -2.95
N VAL A 35 -9.05 10.63 -2.84
CA VAL A 35 -8.46 9.79 -3.88
C VAL A 35 -9.16 8.43 -3.91
N ILE A 36 -10.07 8.27 -4.88
CA ILE A 36 -10.84 7.05 -5.13
C ILE A 36 -9.98 5.92 -5.75
N SER A 37 -8.93 6.30 -6.46
CA SER A 37 -8.05 5.36 -7.16
C SER A 37 -7.19 4.55 -6.20
N ILE A 38 -7.09 3.23 -6.42
CA ILE A 38 -6.26 2.35 -5.57
C ILE A 38 -4.76 2.48 -5.83
N PHE A 39 -4.35 3.02 -6.99
CA PHE A 39 -2.96 3.02 -7.44
C PHE A 39 -1.98 3.76 -6.51
N PRO A 40 -2.31 4.95 -5.96
CA PRO A 40 -1.40 5.67 -5.07
C PRO A 40 -1.07 4.90 -3.78
N TYR A 41 -1.99 4.06 -3.32
CA TYR A 41 -1.83 3.17 -2.16
C TYR A 41 -1.15 1.85 -2.52
N LEU A 42 -1.31 1.39 -3.76
CA LEU A 42 -0.71 0.17 -4.27
C LEU A 42 0.82 0.26 -4.35
N ILE A 43 1.35 1.41 -4.73
CA ILE A 43 2.78 1.65 -4.92
C ILE A 43 3.60 1.27 -3.67
N PRO A 44 3.32 1.81 -2.46
CA PRO A 44 4.07 1.43 -1.26
C PRO A 44 3.94 -0.05 -0.92
N VAL A 45 2.76 -0.64 -1.10
CA VAL A 45 2.50 -2.07 -0.85
C VAL A 45 3.34 -2.95 -1.78
N ALA A 46 3.31 -2.67 -3.08
CA ALA A 46 4.03 -3.43 -4.10
C ALA A 46 5.55 -3.37 -3.87
N LEU A 47 6.08 -2.19 -3.58
CA LEU A 47 7.51 -1.98 -3.36
C LEU A 47 8.01 -2.69 -2.10
N ILE A 48 7.26 -2.63 -1.00
CA ILE A 48 7.62 -3.34 0.24
C ILE A 48 7.48 -4.84 0.08
N ALA A 49 6.39 -5.31 -0.53
CA ALA A 49 6.20 -6.72 -0.81
C ALA A 49 7.33 -7.27 -1.69
N TRP A 50 7.76 -6.51 -2.69
CA TRP A 50 8.93 -6.86 -3.50
C TRP A 50 10.20 -6.91 -2.67
N VAL A 51 10.52 -5.92 -1.84
CA VAL A 51 11.81 -5.89 -1.12
C VAL A 51 11.85 -6.91 0.03
N TYR A 52 10.83 -6.89 0.89
CA TYR A 52 10.81 -7.59 2.18
C TYR A 52 9.88 -8.81 2.22
N GLY A 53 9.16 -9.09 1.13
CA GLY A 53 8.27 -10.25 1.01
C GLY A 53 6.83 -9.97 1.47
N VAL A 54 6.01 -11.02 1.38
CA VAL A 54 4.55 -10.90 1.47
C VAL A 54 4.05 -10.42 2.83
N GLY A 55 4.67 -10.85 3.94
CA GLY A 55 4.25 -10.46 5.29
C GLY A 55 4.37 -8.95 5.53
N TRP A 56 5.46 -8.34 5.09
CA TRP A 56 5.62 -6.88 5.12
C TRP A 56 4.66 -6.18 4.17
N GLY A 57 4.37 -6.79 3.01
CA GLY A 57 3.33 -6.30 2.10
C GLY A 57 1.94 -6.24 2.75
N PHE A 58 1.57 -7.22 3.58
CA PHE A 58 0.30 -7.22 4.31
C PHE A 58 0.21 -6.11 5.35
N LEU A 59 1.29 -5.88 6.11
CA LEU A 59 1.34 -4.77 7.07
C LEU A 59 1.14 -3.42 6.37
N VAL A 60 1.83 -3.20 5.25
CA VAL A 60 1.70 -1.96 4.49
C VAL A 60 0.34 -1.85 3.82
N ALA A 61 -0.27 -2.97 3.38
CA ALA A 61 -1.63 -2.99 2.84
C ALA A 61 -2.66 -2.53 3.89
N ALA A 62 -2.48 -2.90 5.16
CA ALA A 62 -3.33 -2.42 6.25
C ALA A 62 -3.19 -0.91 6.44
N LEU A 63 -1.96 -0.38 6.51
CA LEU A 63 -1.71 1.06 6.65
C LEU A 63 -2.23 1.87 5.44
N ALA A 64 -2.05 1.32 4.24
CA ALA A 64 -2.52 1.90 3.01
C ALA A 64 -4.05 1.93 2.92
N THR A 65 -4.72 0.92 3.47
CA THR A 65 -6.19 0.90 3.61
C THR A 65 -6.66 2.00 4.57
N LEU A 66 -6.00 2.16 5.72
CA LEU A 66 -6.32 3.24 6.66
C LEU A 66 -6.09 4.63 6.04
N SER A 67 -5.02 4.78 5.24
CA SER A 67 -4.73 5.99 4.50
C SER A 67 -5.81 6.34 3.45
N ALA A 68 -6.41 5.32 2.85
CA ALA A 68 -7.49 5.49 1.87
C ALA A 68 -8.85 5.84 2.49
N MET A 69 -9.04 5.62 3.80
CA MET A 69 -10.26 6.00 4.49
C MET A 69 -10.28 7.51 4.74
N SER A 70 -11.11 8.23 3.98
CA SER A 70 -11.31 9.66 4.19
C SER A 70 -12.28 9.93 5.34
N ALA A 71 -12.16 11.08 6.00
CA ALA A 71 -13.11 11.49 7.05
C ALA A 71 -14.53 11.68 6.50
N SER A 72 -14.66 12.13 5.25
CA SER A 72 -15.95 12.26 4.56
C SER A 72 -16.63 10.91 4.35
N TYR A 73 -15.89 9.81 4.21
CA TYR A 73 -16.49 8.48 4.14
C TYR A 73 -17.19 8.11 5.46
N ALA A 74 -16.65 8.52 6.62
CA ALA A 74 -17.24 8.24 7.92
C ALA A 74 -18.55 9.01 8.17
N THR A 75 -18.75 10.14 7.48
CA THR A 75 -19.98 10.95 7.59
C THR A 75 -21.05 10.57 6.58
N ILE A 76 -20.66 9.98 5.44
CA ILE A 76 -21.57 9.67 4.33
C ILE A 76 -22.05 8.20 4.38
N TYR A 77 -21.18 7.28 4.78
CA TYR A 77 -21.47 5.84 4.78
C TYR A 77 -21.84 5.32 6.17
N THR A 78 -22.68 4.30 6.20
CA THR A 78 -22.97 3.57 7.42
C THR A 78 -21.72 2.82 7.91
N GLN A 79 -21.65 2.54 9.21
CA GLN A 79 -20.51 1.81 9.79
C GLN A 79 -20.25 0.47 9.08
N THR A 80 -21.30 -0.23 8.66
CA THR A 80 -21.21 -1.50 7.93
C THR A 80 -20.59 -1.33 6.53
N GLU A 81 -20.98 -0.29 5.80
CA GLU A 81 -20.41 0.02 4.49
C GLU A 81 -18.94 0.43 4.61
N LEU A 82 -18.59 1.21 5.64
CA LEU A 82 -17.22 1.62 5.90
C LEU A 82 -16.29 0.42 6.15
N ILE A 83 -16.76 -0.55 6.95
CA ILE A 83 -16.05 -1.82 7.19
C ILE A 83 -15.92 -2.62 5.90
N TYR A 84 -16.98 -2.70 5.10
CA TYR A 84 -16.97 -3.40 3.83
C TYR A 84 -15.95 -2.80 2.84
N PHE A 85 -15.96 -1.48 2.65
CA PHE A 85 -15.01 -0.80 1.76
C PHE A 85 -13.57 -0.91 2.26
N GLY A 86 -13.35 -0.84 3.58
CA GLY A 86 -12.06 -1.10 4.20
C GLY A 86 -11.56 -2.51 3.91
N PHE A 87 -12.40 -3.52 4.13
CA PHE A 87 -12.07 -4.92 3.88
C PHE A 87 -11.77 -5.19 2.39
N VAL A 88 -12.59 -4.64 1.48
CA VAL A 88 -12.40 -4.78 0.04
C VAL A 88 -11.08 -4.12 -0.41
N THR A 89 -10.76 -2.94 0.11
CA THR A 89 -9.51 -2.24 -0.20
C THR A 89 -8.31 -3.03 0.30
N TYR A 90 -8.38 -3.53 1.54
CA TYR A 90 -7.35 -4.39 2.11
C TYR A 90 -7.16 -5.68 1.30
N ALA A 91 -8.24 -6.35 0.90
CA ALA A 91 -8.19 -7.55 0.08
C ALA A 91 -7.52 -7.30 -1.29
N LYS A 92 -7.82 -6.17 -1.95
CA LYS A 92 -7.17 -5.79 -3.21
C LYS A 92 -5.67 -5.56 -3.03
N LEU A 93 -5.27 -4.84 -1.97
CA LEU A 93 -3.86 -4.53 -1.70
C LEU A 93 -3.05 -5.76 -1.26
N THR A 94 -3.65 -6.64 -0.45
CA THR A 94 -3.02 -7.92 -0.07
C THR A 94 -2.86 -8.85 -1.27
N GLY A 95 -3.85 -8.92 -2.17
CA GLY A 95 -3.73 -9.64 -3.43
C GLY A 95 -2.54 -9.14 -4.28
N ALA A 96 -2.35 -7.82 -4.33
CA ALA A 96 -1.18 -7.25 -4.99
C ALA A 96 0.14 -7.59 -4.27
N ALA A 97 0.18 -7.54 -2.95
CA ALA A 97 1.36 -7.92 -2.17
C ALA A 97 1.79 -9.38 -2.46
N ILE A 98 0.82 -10.30 -2.58
CA ILE A 98 1.07 -11.69 -2.98
C ILE A 98 1.63 -11.73 -4.40
N GLY A 99 0.98 -11.07 -5.35
CA GLY A 99 1.40 -11.04 -6.76
C GLY A 99 2.84 -10.55 -6.95
N PHE A 100 3.19 -9.43 -6.32
CA PHE A 100 4.57 -8.89 -6.39
C PHE A 100 5.59 -9.79 -5.70
N SER A 101 5.22 -10.41 -4.58
CA SER A 101 6.09 -11.35 -3.86
C SER A 101 6.37 -12.60 -4.69
N LEU A 102 5.34 -13.18 -5.32
CA LEU A 102 5.47 -14.33 -6.22
C LEU A 102 6.27 -13.96 -7.47
N ALA A 103 6.01 -12.80 -8.07
CA ALA A 103 6.75 -12.31 -9.23
C ALA A 103 8.26 -12.19 -8.93
N LYS A 104 8.65 -11.76 -7.73
CA LYS A 104 10.06 -11.73 -7.31
C LYS A 104 10.66 -13.13 -7.23
N ILE A 105 9.94 -14.09 -6.68
CA ILE A 105 10.41 -15.48 -6.57
C ILE A 105 10.65 -16.05 -7.96
N ILE A 106 9.68 -15.89 -8.87
CA ILE A 106 9.78 -16.33 -10.26
C ILE A 106 10.96 -15.64 -10.97
N HIS A 107 11.08 -14.32 -10.85
CA HIS A 107 12.18 -13.55 -11.43
C HIS A 107 13.55 -14.02 -10.90
N LYS A 108 13.65 -14.32 -9.60
CA LYS A 108 14.89 -14.85 -9.02
C LYS A 108 15.21 -16.23 -9.58
N ASN A 109 14.21 -17.11 -9.73
CA ASN A 109 14.41 -18.46 -10.25
C ASN A 109 14.81 -18.47 -11.72
N ILE A 110 14.22 -17.59 -12.54
CA ILE A 110 14.57 -17.46 -13.97
C ILE A 110 16.02 -16.97 -14.14
N ASN A 111 16.47 -16.01 -13.34
CA ASN A 111 17.84 -15.45 -13.43
C ASN A 111 18.92 -16.30 -12.75
N LEU A 112 18.57 -17.45 -12.16
CA LEU A 112 19.50 -18.41 -11.57
C LEU A 112 19.74 -19.65 -12.45
N ILE A 113 19.01 -19.75 -13.57
CA ILE A 113 19.20 -20.74 -14.65
C ILE A 113 20.07 -20.08 -15.72
#